data_AF-A0A830SL61-F1
#
_entry.id   AF-A0A830SL61-F1
#
_cell.length_a   1.000
_cell.length_b   1.000
_cell.length_c   1.000
_cell.angle_alpha   90.00
_cell.angle_beta   90.00
_cell.angle_gamma   90.00
#
_symmetry.space_group_name_H-M   'P 1'
#
loop_
_entity.id
_entity.type
_entity.pdbx_description
1 polymer ?
#
loop_
_entity_poly.entity_id
_entity_poly.type
_entity_poly.pdbx_seq_one_letter_code
_entity_poly.pdbx_strand_id
1 'polypeptide(L)'
;MFNLLMSGMENTWDAPTWVLPNDRYLEYTHPDIKAEFGSLNDQVVTRLKSFPALFCYERYIDSPAKVGQITEIERRTRELKITYSINHDIPFITQ
;
A
#
# COMPACT_ATOMS: atom_id res chain seq x y z
N MET A 1 11.32 7.83 -0.46
CA MET A 1 9.86 7.79 -0.67
C MET A 1 9.33 6.48 -0.09
N PHE A 2 8.05 6.40 0.27
CA PHE A 2 7.41 5.20 0.80
C PHE A 2 6.04 5.00 0.16
N ASN A 3 5.54 3.77 0.15
CA ASN A 3 4.15 3.46 -0.20
C ASN A 3 3.27 3.66 1.03
N LEU A 4 2.18 4.42 0.92
CA LEU A 4 1.15 4.49 1.95
C LEU A 4 -0.03 3.61 1.54
N LEU A 5 -0.30 2.56 2.31
CA LEU A 5 -1.48 1.73 2.16
C LEU A 5 -2.41 2.06 3.32
N MET A 6 -3.60 2.58 2.99
CA MET A 6 -4.60 3.03 3.95
C MET A 6 -5.85 2.18 3.82
N SER A 7 -6.30 1.57 4.91
CA SER A 7 -7.53 0.77 4.92
C SER A 7 -8.59 1.33 5.86
N GLY A 8 -9.83 1.34 5.39
CA GLY A 8 -11.02 1.62 6.19
C GLY A 8 -11.68 0.36 6.77
N MET A 9 -11.02 -0.81 6.69
CA MET A 9 -11.57 -2.08 7.15
C MET A 9 -10.68 -2.68 8.23
N GLU A 10 -11.25 -3.05 9.38
CA GLU A 10 -10.53 -3.74 10.45
C GLU A 10 -9.86 -5.03 9.94
N ASN A 11 -8.75 -5.41 10.58
CA ASN A 11 -8.01 -6.66 10.30
C ASN A 11 -7.46 -6.79 8.86
N THR A 12 -7.44 -5.70 8.07
CA THR A 12 -6.89 -5.71 6.70
C THR A 12 -5.44 -6.20 6.66
N TRP A 13 -4.64 -5.82 7.65
CA TRP A 13 -3.20 -6.13 7.72
C TRP A 13 -2.89 -7.46 8.42
N ASP A 14 -3.89 -8.36 8.55
CA ASP A 14 -3.73 -9.69 9.14
C ASP A 14 -3.55 -10.78 8.07
N ALA A 15 -3.91 -10.48 6.82
CA ALA A 15 -3.61 -11.29 5.65
C ALA A 15 -2.33 -10.78 4.95
N PRO A 16 -1.58 -11.61 4.20
CA PRO A 16 -0.40 -11.13 3.46
C PRO A 16 -0.76 -10.43 2.13
N THR A 17 -2.05 -10.25 1.84
CA THR A 17 -2.54 -9.69 0.58
C THR A 17 -3.68 -8.72 0.80
N TRP A 18 -3.74 -7.68 -0.02
CA TRP A 18 -4.83 -6.71 -0.04
C TRP A 18 -5.28 -6.46 -1.48
N VAL A 19 -6.59 -6.39 -1.69
CA VAL A 19 -7.20 -6.14 -3.00
C VAL A 19 -7.90 -4.79 -2.94
N LEU A 20 -7.62 -3.94 -3.91
CA LEU A 20 -8.25 -2.64 -4.06
C LEU A 20 -8.75 -2.42 -5.49
N PRO A 21 -9.91 -1.77 -5.69
CA PRO A 21 -10.34 -1.33 -7.01
C PRO A 21 -9.32 -0.41 -7.68
N ASN A 22 -9.25 -0.43 -9.01
CA ASN A 22 -8.26 0.34 -9.77
C ASN A 22 -8.39 1.87 -9.57
N ASP A 23 -9.58 2.39 -9.30
CA ASP A 23 -9.83 3.82 -9.06
C ASP A 23 -9.29 4.33 -7.70
N ARG A 24 -9.01 3.41 -6.77
CA ARG A 24 -8.35 3.73 -5.48
C ARG A 24 -6.84 3.90 -5.63
N TYR A 25 -6.24 3.40 -6.71
CA TYR A 25 -4.80 3.55 -6.93
C TYR A 25 -4.43 5.03 -7.08
N LEU A 26 -3.61 5.51 -6.14
CA LEU A 26 -3.17 6.90 -6.02
C LEU A 26 -4.30 7.90 -5.75
N GLU A 27 -5.52 7.53 -5.36
CA GLU A 27 -6.69 8.43 -5.23
C GLU A 27 -6.36 9.75 -4.50
N TYR A 28 -5.65 9.66 -3.36
CA TYR A 28 -5.26 10.79 -2.50
C TYR A 28 -3.80 11.24 -2.65
N THR A 29 -3.14 10.84 -3.74
CA THR A 29 -1.75 11.20 -4.02
C THR A 29 -1.63 12.54 -4.75
N HIS A 30 -0.58 13.31 -4.43
CA HIS A 30 -0.28 14.60 -5.09
C HIS A 30 -0.16 14.44 -6.63
N PRO A 31 -0.65 15.39 -7.45
CA PRO A 31 -0.63 15.29 -8.91
C PRO A 31 0.73 14.95 -9.53
N ASP A 32 1.82 15.51 -9.01
CA ASP A 32 3.17 15.24 -9.55
C ASP A 32 3.59 13.78 -9.37
N ILE A 33 3.27 13.19 -8.22
CA ILE A 33 3.54 11.76 -7.95
C ILE A 33 2.58 10.89 -8.77
N LYS A 34 1.33 11.32 -8.97
CA LYS A 34 0.41 10.64 -9.90
C LYS A 34 0.94 10.63 -11.33
N ALA A 35 1.55 11.72 -11.80
CA ALA A 35 2.14 11.77 -13.14
C ALA A 35 3.29 10.76 -13.29
N GLU A 36 4.11 10.60 -12.24
CA GLU A 36 5.25 9.67 -12.27
C GLU A 36 4.85 8.19 -12.11
N PHE A 37 3.87 7.89 -11.26
CA PHE A 37 3.49 6.51 -10.89
C PHE A 37 2.16 6.03 -11.47
N GLY A 38 1.40 6.88 -12.16
CA GLY A 38 0.05 6.57 -12.62
C GLY A 38 -0.01 5.46 -13.66
N SER A 39 0.97 5.39 -14.56
CA SER A 39 1.12 4.27 -15.49
C SER A 39 1.81 3.10 -14.78
N LEU A 40 1.01 2.19 -14.20
CA LEU A 40 1.50 0.99 -13.51
C LEU A 40 2.09 -0.05 -14.48
N ASN A 41 3.18 0.31 -15.15
CA ASN A 41 4.01 -0.55 -15.98
C ASN A 41 5.09 -1.25 -15.14
N ASP A 42 5.88 -2.14 -15.74
CA ASP A 42 6.81 -3.00 -15.01
C ASP A 42 7.94 -2.20 -14.34
N GLN A 43 8.35 -1.06 -14.92
CA GLN A 43 9.33 -0.16 -14.32
C GLN A 43 8.76 0.50 -13.05
N VAL A 44 7.51 0.98 -13.12
CA VAL A 44 6.80 1.56 -11.97
C VAL A 44 6.57 0.51 -10.89
N VAL A 45 6.14 -0.70 -11.24
CA VAL A 45 5.99 -1.82 -10.30
C VAL A 45 7.31 -2.13 -9.59
N THR A 46 8.41 -2.23 -10.34
CA THR A 46 9.75 -2.45 -9.77
C THR A 46 10.14 -1.36 -8.78
N ARG A 47 9.82 -0.09 -9.11
CA ARG A 47 10.12 1.06 -8.26
C ARG A 47 9.24 1.12 -7.01
N LEU A 48 7.95 0.83 -7.12
CA LEU A 48 7.07 0.73 -5.96
C LEU A 48 7.52 -0.39 -5.00
N LYS A 49 7.92 -1.55 -5.54
CA LYS A 49 8.46 -2.67 -4.75
C LYS A 49 9.79 -2.36 -4.07
N SER A 50 10.56 -1.36 -4.52
CA SER A 50 11.83 -0.98 -3.88
C SER A 50 11.67 0.00 -2.71
N PHE A 51 10.48 0.59 -2.54
CA PHE A 51 10.19 1.48 -1.42
C PHE A 51 9.66 0.73 -0.20
N PRO A 52 9.96 1.21 1.02
CA PRO A 52 9.25 0.75 2.20
C PRO A 52 7.76 1.08 2.09
N ALA A 53 6.94 0.33 2.82
CA ALA A 53 5.50 0.51 2.88
C ALA A 53 5.06 0.80 4.32
N LEU A 54 4.14 1.75 4.45
CA LEU A 54 3.43 2.07 5.67
C LEU A 54 2.00 1.55 5.55
N PHE A 55 1.62 0.67 6.47
CA PHE A 55 0.31 0.05 6.52
C PHE A 55 -0.49 0.70 7.64
N CYS A 56 -1.48 1.50 7.26
CA CYS A 56 -2.25 2.35 8.16
C CYS A 56 -3.73 2.00 8.08
N TYR A 57 -4.46 2.36 9.12
CA TYR A 57 -5.91 2.41 9.06
C TYR A 57 -6.41 3.86 9.07
N GLU A 58 -7.62 4.06 8.55
CA GLU A 58 -8.31 5.34 8.69
C GLU A 58 -8.61 5.62 10.16
N ARG A 59 -8.69 6.90 10.53
CA ARG A 59 -8.70 7.38 11.92
C ARG A 59 -9.71 6.71 12.86
N TYR A 60 -10.84 6.21 12.34
CA TYR A 60 -11.87 5.56 13.16
C TYR A 60 -11.50 4.12 13.56
N ILE A 61 -10.42 3.56 13.03
CA ILE A 61 -9.84 2.29 13.46
C ILE A 61 -8.59 2.61 14.28
N ASP A 62 -8.71 2.50 15.60
CA ASP A 62 -7.63 2.78 16.56
C ASP A 62 -6.62 1.61 16.59
N SER A 63 -5.82 1.50 15.52
CA SER A 63 -4.82 0.45 15.37
C SER A 63 -3.48 1.04 14.92
N PRO A 64 -2.35 0.64 15.54
CA PRO A 64 -1.04 1.14 15.18
C PRO A 64 -0.68 0.89 13.72
N ALA A 65 0.05 1.84 13.13
CA ALA A 65 0.62 1.65 11.80
C ALA A 65 1.80 0.65 11.84
N LYS A 66 1.88 -0.18 10.80
CA LYS A 66 2.94 -1.18 10.62
C LYS A 66 3.88 -0.74 9.49
N VAL A 67 5.15 -1.14 9.56
CA VAL A 67 6.16 -0.89 8.51
C VAL A 67 6.50 -2.20 7.82
N GLY A 68 6.76 -2.16 6.51
CA GLY A 68 7.17 -3.34 5.75
C GLY A 68 7.41 -3.02 4.29
N GLN A 69 7.02 -3.90 3.37
CA GLN A 69 7.31 -3.75 1.94
C GLN A 69 6.28 -4.44 1.05
N ILE A 70 6.04 -3.87 -0.14
CA ILE A 70 5.27 -4.55 -1.20
C ILE A 70 6.16 -5.59 -1.87
N THR A 71 5.73 -6.84 -1.89
CA THR A 71 6.47 -7.97 -2.48
C THR A 71 5.94 -8.36 -3.84
N GLU A 72 4.67 -8.08 -4.16
CA GLU A 72 4.08 -8.36 -5.47
C GLU A 72 2.91 -7.43 -5.80
N ILE A 73 2.71 -7.11 -7.08
CA ILE A 73 1.59 -6.30 -7.58
C ILE A 73 1.00 -7.00 -8.80
N GLU A 74 -0.17 -7.62 -8.61
CA GLU A 74 -0.90 -8.29 -9.68
C GLU A 74 -1.98 -7.34 -10.20
N ARG A 75 -1.87 -6.98 -11.49
CA ARG A 75 -2.85 -6.15 -12.21
C ARG A 75 -3.98 -7.04 -12.71
N ARG A 76 -5.22 -6.74 -12.31
CA ARG A 76 -6.43 -7.41 -12.82
C ARG A 76 -7.32 -6.39 -13.51
N THR A 77 -8.35 -6.86 -14.21
CA THR A 77 -9.21 -6.02 -15.04
C THR A 77 -9.86 -4.86 -14.28
N ARG A 78 -10.23 -5.06 -13.00
CA ARG A 78 -10.96 -4.06 -12.19
C ARG A 78 -10.28 -3.70 -10.87
N GLU A 79 -9.23 -4.42 -10.51
CA GLU A 79 -8.61 -4.36 -9.20
C GLU A 79 -7.10 -4.59 -9.31
N LEU A 80 -6.39 -4.13 -8.29
CA LEU A 80 -5.01 -4.50 -8.02
C LEU A 80 -5.01 -5.45 -6.83
N LYS A 81 -4.22 -6.50 -6.90
CA LYS A 81 -3.88 -7.32 -5.74
C LYS A 81 -2.43 -7.05 -5.35
N ILE A 82 -2.25 -6.59 -4.11
CA ILE A 82 -0.96 -6.28 -3.52
C ILE A 82 -0.61 -7.39 -2.54
N THR A 83 0.55 -8.01 -2.70
CA THR A 83 1.15 -8.90 -1.68
C THR A 83 2.23 -8.12 -0.95
N TYR A 84 2.33 -8.30 0.36
CA TYR A 84 3.26 -7.56 1.20
C TYR A 84 3.81 -8.39 2.34
N SER A 85 4.87 -7.88 2.96
CA SER A 85 5.42 -8.38 4.22
C SER A 85 5.48 -7.25 5.24
N ILE A 86 5.16 -7.57 6.50
CA ILE A 86 5.38 -6.68 7.65
C ILE A 86 6.77 -6.95 8.22
N ASN A 87 7.51 -5.89 8.52
CA ASN A 87 8.77 -5.98 9.24
C ASN A 87 8.50 -5.89 10.75
N HIS A 88 8.65 -7.02 11.44
CA HIS A 88 8.40 -7.14 12.88
C HIS A 88 9.55 -6.61 13.76
N ASP A 89 10.71 -6.32 13.18
CA ASP A 89 11.85 -5.71 13.90
C ASP A 89 11.65 -4.21 14.12
N ILE A 90 10.70 -3.60 13.40
CA ILE A 90 10.35 -2.19 13.53
C ILE A 90 9.14 -2.05 14.47
N PRO A 91 9.26 -1.26 15.57
CA PRO A 91 8.14 -1.01 16.45
C PRO A 91 6.94 -0.42 15.70
N PHE A 92 5.73 -0.84 16.08
CA PHE A 92 4.52 -0.24 15.52
C PHE A 92 4.39 1.22 15.95
N ILE A 93 3.81 2.03 15.06
CA ILE A 93 3.69 3.47 15.26
C ILE A 93 2.28 3.76 15.76
N THR A 94 2.16 4.31 16.96
CA THR A 94 0.88 4.73 17.53
C THR A 94 0.37 6.00 16.84
N GLN A 95 -0.92 6.06 16.51
CA GLN A 95 -1.57 7.16 15.79
C GLN A 95 -2.24 8.19 16.72
#